data_AF-A0A2D4JIH6-F1
#
_entry.id   AF-A0A2D4JIH6-F1
#
_cell.length_a   1.000
_cell.length_b   1.000
_cell.length_c   1.000
_cell.angle_alpha   90.00
_cell.angle_beta   90.00
_cell.angle_gamma   90.00
#
_symmetry.space_group_name_H-M   'P 1'
#
loop_
_entity.id
_entity.type
_entity.pdbx_description
1 polymer ?
#
loop_
_entity_poly.entity_id
_entity_poly.type
_entity_poly.pdbx_seq_one_letter_code
_entity_poly.pdbx_strand_id
1 'polypeptide(L)'
;RYFSQIVGFFVVEDHILHATQGLITRAYTDELWNMALSKIIAVLRTHSSYCTDPDLVLELKNLIVVFADTLQGYGFPVNRLFDLLLEIRDQYNETLLKKWAILFRDIFEADNYSPIPVSNEEEYKLVISKFPFQDPELDKHHFPKKLPMSQSVPQIYIQVKEFIYASLKFSESLHRSSTEIDDMLRKSTNLLLTRTLSSCLQNLIKKPHIGLTELVQIIINTTHLEQACKYLEDFITNITNISQETLHTARLYGLSTFKDARHAAEGEIYTKLNQKIDEFIQLADYDWTMIEPDGRAS
;
A
#
# COMPACT_ATOMS: atom_id res chain seq x y z
N ARG A 1 -15.76 -19.92 20.05
CA ARG A 1 -16.46 -21.11 20.61
C ARG A 1 -16.03 -22.41 19.92
N TYR A 2 -16.05 -22.50 18.58
CA TYR A 2 -15.62 -23.68 17.83
C TYR A 2 -14.18 -24.14 18.14
N PHE A 3 -13.18 -23.24 18.02
CA PHE A 3 -11.78 -23.58 18.37
C PHE A 3 -11.61 -24.05 19.82
N SER A 4 -12.25 -23.36 20.77
CA SER A 4 -12.16 -23.72 22.20
C SER A 4 -12.71 -25.12 22.50
N GLN A 5 -13.75 -25.57 21.79
CA GLN A 5 -14.30 -26.92 21.94
C GLN A 5 -13.32 -27.99 21.41
N ILE A 6 -12.66 -27.70 20.29
CA ILE A 6 -11.66 -28.60 19.69
C ILE A 6 -10.44 -28.70 20.62
N VAL A 7 -9.92 -27.56 21.10
CA VAL A 7 -8.83 -27.56 22.08
C VAL A 7 -9.23 -28.36 23.32
N GLY A 8 -10.41 -28.08 23.90
CA GLY A 8 -10.87 -28.80 25.08
C GLY A 8 -10.93 -30.32 24.88
N PHE A 9 -11.40 -30.76 23.72
CA PHE A 9 -11.41 -32.18 23.38
C PHE A 9 -9.99 -32.78 23.33
N PHE A 10 -9.07 -32.18 22.56
CA PHE A 10 -7.70 -32.71 22.42
C PHE A 10 -6.88 -32.63 23.71
N VAL A 11 -7.11 -31.63 24.55
CA VAL A 11 -6.46 -31.52 25.87
C VAL A 11 -6.92 -32.63 26.81
N VAL A 12 -8.21 -32.97 26.80
CA VAL A 12 -8.74 -34.08 27.61
C VAL A 12 -8.18 -35.41 27.13
N GLU A 13 -8.15 -35.65 25.82
CA GLU A 13 -7.59 -36.87 25.23
C GLU A 13 -6.10 -37.04 25.55
N ASP A 14 -5.31 -35.95 25.48
CA ASP A 14 -3.89 -35.96 25.86
C ASP A 14 -3.70 -36.26 27.35
N HIS A 15 -4.53 -35.66 28.22
CA HIS A 15 -4.49 -35.96 29.64
C HIS A 15 -4.83 -37.42 29.94
N ILE A 16 -5.82 -38.00 29.27
CA ILE A 16 -6.19 -39.43 29.43
C ILE A 16 -5.04 -40.32 28.94
N LEU A 17 -4.40 -39.99 27.82
CA LEU A 17 -3.23 -40.72 27.30
C LEU A 17 -2.09 -40.78 28.33
N HIS A 18 -1.88 -39.71 29.11
CA HIS A 18 -0.82 -39.66 30.12
C HIS A 18 -1.25 -40.24 31.48
N ALA A 19 -2.53 -40.13 31.84
CA ALA A 19 -3.06 -40.59 33.13
C ALA A 19 -3.45 -42.08 33.14
N THR A 20 -3.68 -42.69 31.97
CA THR A 20 -4.19 -44.07 31.86
C THR A 20 -3.28 -44.98 31.05
N GLN A 21 -3.19 -46.25 31.44
CA GLN A 21 -2.42 -47.25 30.68
C GLN A 21 -3.32 -47.98 29.68
N GLY A 22 -3.16 -47.69 28.39
CA GLY A 22 -3.71 -48.52 27.29
C GLY A 22 -5.12 -48.19 26.80
N LEU A 23 -5.81 -47.19 27.36
CA LEU A 23 -7.12 -46.73 26.87
C LEU A 23 -7.03 -45.94 25.57
N ILE A 24 -5.98 -45.13 25.43
CA ILE A 24 -5.70 -44.31 24.25
C ILE A 24 -4.25 -44.56 23.86
N THR A 25 -3.98 -44.61 22.56
CA THR A 25 -2.61 -44.71 22.02
C THR A 25 -2.24 -43.42 21.31
N ARG A 26 -0.95 -43.07 21.31
CA ARG A 26 -0.45 -41.88 20.60
C ARG A 26 -0.84 -41.89 19.12
N ALA A 27 -0.77 -43.06 18.48
CA ALA A 27 -1.15 -43.23 17.07
C ALA A 27 -2.62 -42.87 16.80
N TYR A 28 -3.54 -43.26 17.69
CA TYR A 28 -4.95 -42.90 17.58
C TYR A 28 -5.16 -41.38 17.70
N THR A 29 -4.53 -40.75 18.69
CA THR A 29 -4.65 -39.30 18.90
C THR A 29 -4.08 -38.52 17.72
N ASP A 30 -2.96 -38.97 17.14
CA ASP A 30 -2.33 -38.35 15.98
C ASP A 30 -3.22 -38.48 14.72
N GLU A 31 -3.85 -39.63 14.48
CA GLU A 31 -4.78 -39.84 13.37
C GLU A 31 -6.03 -38.95 13.50
N LEU A 32 -6.60 -38.89 14.71
CA LEU A 32 -7.76 -38.07 15.02
C LEU A 32 -7.45 -36.58 14.84
N TRP A 33 -6.27 -36.14 15.29
CA TRP A 33 -5.78 -34.77 15.08
C TRP A 33 -5.63 -34.46 13.59
N ASN A 34 -5.01 -35.34 12.81
CA ASN A 34 -4.84 -35.13 11.37
C ASN A 34 -6.16 -35.00 10.61
N MET A 35 -7.17 -35.80 11.00
CA MET A 35 -8.52 -35.71 10.43
C MET A 35 -9.20 -34.39 10.83
N ALA A 36 -9.15 -34.02 12.11
CA ALA A 36 -9.72 -32.78 12.61
C ALA A 36 -9.06 -31.56 11.94
N LEU A 37 -7.73 -31.51 11.92
CA LEU A 37 -6.93 -30.46 11.30
C LEU A 37 -7.28 -30.28 9.82
N SER A 38 -7.44 -31.37 9.08
CA SER A 38 -7.82 -31.29 7.66
C SER A 38 -9.21 -30.66 7.46
N LYS A 39 -10.18 -30.98 8.32
CA LYS A 39 -11.52 -30.36 8.30
C LYS A 39 -11.47 -28.89 8.71
N ILE A 40 -10.71 -28.56 9.76
CA ILE A 40 -10.53 -27.19 10.24
C ILE A 40 -9.95 -26.32 9.12
N ILE A 41 -8.87 -26.77 8.46
CA ILE A 41 -8.25 -26.04 7.35
C ILE A 41 -9.24 -25.82 6.21
N ALA A 42 -10.01 -26.84 5.82
CA ALA A 42 -10.99 -26.72 4.74
C ALA A 42 -12.06 -25.67 5.04
N VAL A 43 -12.60 -25.68 6.26
CA VAL A 43 -13.59 -24.69 6.73
C VAL A 43 -12.99 -23.29 6.76
N LEU A 44 -11.81 -23.13 7.38
CA LEU A 44 -11.17 -21.82 7.51
C LEU A 44 -10.79 -21.22 6.15
N ARG A 45 -10.25 -22.02 5.24
CA ARG A 45 -9.91 -21.57 3.87
C ARG A 45 -11.16 -21.11 3.11
N THR A 46 -12.27 -21.82 3.26
CA THR A 46 -13.52 -21.45 2.62
C THR A 46 -14.01 -20.11 3.17
N HIS A 47 -14.11 -19.96 4.49
CA HIS A 47 -14.63 -18.73 5.10
C HIS A 47 -13.70 -17.53 4.95
N SER A 48 -12.38 -17.72 4.99
CA SER A 48 -11.42 -16.62 4.80
C SER A 48 -11.47 -16.06 3.38
N SER A 49 -11.72 -16.90 2.37
CA SER A 49 -11.79 -16.46 0.96
C SER A 49 -12.93 -15.47 0.67
N TYR A 50 -14.03 -15.55 1.42
CA TYR A 50 -15.18 -14.64 1.29
C TYR A 50 -15.08 -13.41 2.19
N CYS A 51 -14.07 -13.33 3.06
CA CYS A 51 -13.90 -12.20 3.96
C CYS A 51 -13.25 -11.02 3.24
N THR A 52 -14.00 -9.93 3.12
CA THR A 52 -13.53 -8.67 2.50
C THR A 52 -13.27 -7.57 3.53
N ASP A 53 -13.44 -7.87 4.82
CA ASP A 53 -13.16 -6.93 5.90
C ASP A 53 -11.76 -7.24 6.49
N PRO A 54 -10.78 -6.32 6.35
CA PRO A 54 -9.45 -6.48 6.91
C PRO A 54 -9.44 -6.75 8.43
N ASP A 55 -10.34 -6.11 9.19
CA ASP A 55 -10.34 -6.23 10.65
C ASP A 55 -10.83 -7.61 11.08
N LEU A 56 -11.86 -8.15 10.43
CA LEU A 56 -12.32 -9.53 10.65
C LEU A 56 -11.26 -10.57 10.26
N VAL A 57 -10.48 -10.32 9.20
CA VAL A 57 -9.36 -11.22 8.83
C VAL A 57 -8.27 -11.22 9.90
N LEU A 58 -7.97 -10.06 10.51
CA LEU A 58 -7.02 -9.98 11.62
C LEU A 58 -7.53 -10.70 12.89
N GLU A 59 -8.81 -10.55 13.22
CA GLU A 59 -9.43 -11.29 14.32
C GLU A 59 -9.35 -12.81 14.09
N LEU A 60 -9.68 -13.27 12.88
CA LEU A 60 -9.58 -14.67 12.49
C LEU A 60 -8.13 -15.17 12.60
N LYS A 61 -7.16 -14.40 12.10
CA LYS A 61 -5.73 -14.71 12.22
C LYS A 61 -5.33 -14.87 13.67
N ASN A 62 -5.73 -13.94 14.56
CA ASN A 62 -5.35 -14.00 15.97
C ASN A 62 -5.97 -15.22 16.66
N LEU A 63 -7.20 -15.58 16.33
CA LEU A 63 -7.84 -16.80 16.81
C LEU A 63 -7.11 -18.07 16.36
N ILE A 64 -6.67 -18.12 15.09
CA ILE A 64 -5.90 -19.27 14.56
C ILE A 64 -4.53 -19.36 15.24
N VAL A 65 -3.85 -18.25 15.46
CA VAL A 65 -2.54 -18.21 16.15
C VAL A 65 -2.68 -18.74 17.58
N VAL A 66 -3.62 -18.21 18.37
CA VAL A 66 -3.85 -18.69 19.75
C VAL A 66 -4.23 -20.17 19.76
N PHE A 67 -5.05 -20.61 18.81
CA PHE A 67 -5.41 -22.03 18.66
C PHE A 67 -4.19 -22.90 18.35
N ALA A 68 -3.32 -22.47 17.43
CA ALA A 68 -2.10 -23.17 17.05
C ALA A 68 -1.10 -23.24 18.22
N ASP A 69 -0.82 -22.10 18.86
CA ASP A 69 0.14 -22.02 19.97
C ASP A 69 -0.30 -22.88 21.17
N THR A 70 -1.61 -22.87 21.46
CA THR A 70 -2.16 -23.70 22.53
C THR A 70 -1.91 -25.17 22.26
N LEU A 71 -2.25 -25.67 21.07
CA LEU A 71 -2.10 -27.08 20.72
C LEU A 71 -0.63 -27.50 20.52
N GLN A 72 0.21 -26.58 20.06
CA GLN A 72 1.65 -26.80 20.00
C GLN A 72 2.23 -27.02 21.40
N GLY A 73 1.73 -26.33 22.43
CA GLY A 73 2.09 -26.55 23.82
C GLY A 73 1.81 -27.96 24.35
N TYR A 74 0.82 -28.66 23.77
CA TYR A 74 0.51 -30.07 24.05
C TYR A 74 1.22 -31.05 23.09
N GLY A 75 2.13 -30.56 22.25
CA GLY A 75 2.91 -31.39 21.33
C GLY A 75 2.16 -31.84 20.08
N PHE A 76 1.04 -31.20 19.71
CA PHE A 76 0.37 -31.46 18.44
C PHE A 76 1.05 -30.71 17.28
N PRO A 77 1.18 -31.34 16.09
CA PRO A 77 1.75 -30.67 14.92
C PRO A 77 0.78 -29.64 14.33
N VAL A 78 1.21 -28.37 14.29
CA VAL A 78 0.37 -27.23 13.86
C VAL A 78 0.89 -26.51 12.61
N ASN A 79 1.96 -26.99 11.97
CA ASN A 79 2.60 -26.32 10.81
C ASN A 79 1.60 -25.99 9.68
N ARG A 80 0.63 -26.88 9.42
CA ARG A 80 -0.40 -26.66 8.39
C ARG A 80 -1.33 -25.47 8.69
N LEU A 81 -1.48 -25.07 9.96
CA LEU A 81 -2.22 -23.85 10.34
C LEU A 81 -1.41 -22.60 10.00
N PHE A 82 -0.09 -22.64 10.20
CA PHE A 82 0.80 -21.55 9.79
C PHE A 82 0.87 -21.42 8.26
N ASP A 83 0.86 -22.53 7.52
CA ASP A 83 0.75 -22.50 6.05
C ASP A 83 -0.56 -21.82 5.61
N LEU A 84 -1.68 -22.18 6.25
CA LEU A 84 -2.98 -21.53 6.00
C LEU A 84 -2.95 -20.03 6.34
N LEU A 85 -2.26 -19.63 7.42
CA LEU A 85 -2.12 -18.21 7.77
C LEU A 85 -1.37 -17.42 6.68
N LEU A 86 -0.43 -18.04 5.96
CA LEU A 86 0.22 -17.43 4.80
C LEU A 86 -0.75 -17.26 3.62
N GLU A 87 -1.62 -18.24 3.37
CA GLU A 87 -2.67 -18.10 2.34
C GLU A 87 -3.64 -16.96 2.70
N ILE A 88 -4.04 -16.88 3.97
CA ILE A 88 -4.93 -15.82 4.47
C ILE A 88 -4.26 -14.44 4.38
N ARG A 89 -2.95 -14.36 4.60
CA ARG A 89 -2.17 -13.12 4.43
C ARG A 89 -2.29 -12.56 3.01
N ASP A 90 -2.16 -13.42 2.01
CA ASP A 90 -2.18 -12.98 0.63
C ASP A 90 -3.58 -12.42 0.27
N GLN A 91 -4.64 -13.07 0.77
CA GLN A 91 -6.01 -12.54 0.68
C GLN A 91 -6.21 -11.22 1.44
N TYR A 92 -5.63 -11.09 2.63
CA TYR A 92 -5.64 -9.85 3.41
C TYR A 92 -4.98 -8.70 2.65
N ASN A 93 -3.79 -8.94 2.08
CA ASN A 93 -3.07 -7.97 1.27
C ASN A 93 -3.88 -7.52 0.06
N GLU A 94 -4.52 -8.45 -0.66
CA GLU A 94 -5.40 -8.11 -1.79
C GLU A 94 -6.60 -7.25 -1.36
N THR A 95 -7.16 -7.52 -0.17
CA THR A 95 -8.26 -6.73 0.40
C THR A 95 -7.79 -5.32 0.77
N LEU A 96 -6.61 -5.19 1.38
CA LEU A 96 -6.00 -3.88 1.66
C LEU A 96 -5.77 -3.11 0.36
N LEU A 97 -5.20 -3.73 -0.68
CA LEU A 97 -4.92 -3.05 -1.95
C LEU A 97 -6.20 -2.49 -2.58
N LYS A 98 -7.32 -3.22 -2.53
CA LYS A 98 -8.63 -2.73 -2.99
C LYS A 98 -9.12 -1.53 -2.18
N LYS A 99 -9.01 -1.58 -0.84
CA LYS A 99 -9.39 -0.46 0.04
C LYS A 99 -8.55 0.78 -0.22
N TRP A 100 -7.23 0.63 -0.40
CA TRP A 100 -6.34 1.76 -0.69
C TRP A 100 -6.49 2.30 -2.11
N ALA A 101 -6.91 1.49 -3.08
CA ALA A 101 -7.29 1.97 -4.41
C ALA A 101 -8.45 2.99 -4.35
N ILE A 102 -9.38 2.81 -3.43
CA ILE A 102 -10.48 3.75 -3.20
C ILE A 102 -9.93 5.01 -2.52
N LEU A 103 -9.18 4.86 -1.43
CA LEU A 103 -8.60 6.01 -0.71
C LEU A 103 -7.72 6.90 -1.61
N PHE A 104 -6.87 6.31 -2.46
CA PHE A 104 -6.07 7.11 -3.39
C PHE A 104 -6.92 7.83 -4.42
N ARG A 105 -7.99 7.21 -4.92
CA ARG A 105 -8.91 7.85 -5.85
C ARG A 105 -9.60 9.05 -5.20
N ASP A 106 -10.08 8.87 -3.97
CA ASP A 106 -10.74 9.94 -3.20
C ASP A 106 -9.77 11.11 -2.94
N ILE A 107 -8.50 10.81 -2.62
CA ILE A 107 -7.45 11.83 -2.45
C ILE A 107 -7.23 12.61 -3.76
N PHE A 108 -7.13 11.91 -4.89
CA PHE A 108 -6.96 12.58 -6.19
C PHE A 108 -8.19 13.40 -6.58
N GLU A 109 -9.40 12.91 -6.30
CA GLU A 109 -10.64 13.64 -6.61
C GLU A 109 -10.84 14.88 -5.73
N ALA A 110 -10.35 14.85 -4.49
CA ALA A 110 -10.41 15.99 -3.58
C ALA A 110 -9.25 16.99 -3.75
N ASP A 111 -8.20 16.65 -4.49
CA ASP A 111 -7.03 17.52 -4.66
C ASP A 111 -7.35 18.73 -5.54
N ASN A 112 -6.72 19.86 -5.24
CA ASN A 112 -6.88 21.10 -5.99
C ASN A 112 -5.76 21.33 -7.01
N TYR A 113 -4.80 20.39 -7.09
CA TYR A 113 -3.65 20.43 -8.02
C TYR A 113 -2.94 21.79 -8.06
N SER A 114 -2.75 22.40 -6.89
CA SER A 114 -2.03 23.65 -6.74
C SER A 114 -0.93 23.56 -5.67
N PRO A 115 0.16 24.34 -5.79
CA PRO A 115 1.20 24.43 -4.76
C PRO A 115 0.61 24.78 -3.39
N ILE A 116 0.99 24.04 -2.34
CA ILE A 116 0.45 24.27 -0.98
C ILE A 116 0.90 25.64 -0.46
N PRO A 117 -0.03 26.58 -0.18
CA PRO A 117 0.32 27.85 0.44
C PRO A 117 0.61 27.65 1.92
N VAL A 118 1.65 28.32 2.41
CA VAL A 118 2.08 28.28 3.81
C VAL A 118 2.27 29.71 4.29
N SER A 119 1.41 30.14 5.21
CA SER A 119 1.33 31.55 5.65
C SER A 119 2.28 31.86 6.79
N ASN A 120 2.67 30.85 7.59
CA ASN A 120 3.47 31.00 8.79
C ASN A 120 4.32 29.74 9.07
N GLU A 121 5.22 29.85 10.04
CA GLU A 121 6.13 28.76 10.42
C GLU A 121 5.40 27.56 11.04
N GLU A 122 4.26 27.77 11.69
CA GLU A 122 3.47 26.70 12.31
C GLU A 122 2.84 25.80 11.24
N GLU A 123 2.21 26.38 10.21
CA GLU A 123 1.69 25.69 9.03
C GLU A 123 2.81 24.93 8.31
N TYR A 124 3.99 25.54 8.18
CA TYR A 124 5.16 24.87 7.58
C TYR A 124 5.53 23.61 8.37
N LYS A 125 5.73 23.74 9.68
CA LYS A 125 6.09 22.63 10.58
C LYS A 125 5.03 21.53 10.55
N LEU A 126 3.75 21.87 10.47
CA LEU A 126 2.67 20.90 10.35
C LEU A 126 2.80 20.07 9.08
N VAL A 127 3.09 20.69 7.93
CA VAL A 127 3.26 19.94 6.67
C VAL A 127 4.53 19.09 6.70
N ILE A 128 5.66 19.64 7.17
CA ILE A 128 6.93 18.90 7.25
C ILE A 128 6.86 17.73 8.25
N SER A 129 6.06 17.83 9.31
CA SER A 129 5.82 16.72 10.24
C SER A 129 5.09 15.54 9.60
N LYS A 130 4.29 15.81 8.56
CA LYS A 130 3.49 14.82 7.83
C LYS A 130 4.22 14.26 6.63
N PHE A 131 5.05 15.06 5.99
CA PHE A 131 5.78 14.70 4.78
C PHE A 131 7.22 15.19 4.85
N PRO A 132 8.22 14.29 4.72
CA PRO A 132 9.62 14.66 4.77
C PRO A 132 9.99 15.45 3.51
N PHE A 133 10.04 16.77 3.64
CA PHE A 133 10.46 17.69 2.60
C PHE A 133 11.59 18.58 3.09
N GLN A 134 12.62 18.76 2.26
CA GLN A 134 13.76 19.61 2.54
C GLN A 134 14.10 20.39 1.28
N ASP A 135 14.04 21.72 1.37
CA ASP A 135 14.43 22.62 0.29
C ASP A 135 15.23 23.78 0.88
N PRO A 136 16.57 23.75 0.76
CA PRO A 136 17.46 24.77 1.30
C PRO A 136 17.24 26.16 0.72
N GLU A 137 16.68 26.27 -0.48
CA GLU A 137 16.35 27.56 -1.09
C GLU A 137 15.05 28.09 -0.51
N LEU A 138 14.02 27.24 -0.41
CA LEU A 138 12.74 27.62 0.18
C LEU A 138 12.87 28.01 1.66
N ASP A 139 13.73 27.34 2.42
CA ASP A 139 13.97 27.64 3.84
C ASP A 139 14.45 29.08 4.07
N LYS A 140 15.23 29.65 3.13
CA LYS A 140 15.75 31.03 3.22
C LYS A 140 14.72 32.12 2.97
N HIS A 141 13.59 31.80 2.35
CA HIS A 141 12.58 32.81 2.03
C HIS A 141 11.86 33.32 3.29
N HIS A 142 11.18 34.46 3.21
CA HIS A 142 10.23 34.90 4.24
C HIS A 142 8.82 34.38 3.92
N PHE A 143 7.96 34.26 4.94
CA PHE A 143 6.56 33.89 4.74
C PHE A 143 5.76 35.06 4.12
N PRO A 144 4.71 34.80 3.32
CA PRO A 144 4.15 33.49 2.95
C PRO A 144 4.97 32.77 1.86
N LYS A 145 5.09 31.45 1.97
CA LYS A 145 5.78 30.59 1.00
C LYS A 145 4.80 29.63 0.33
N LYS A 146 5.20 29.06 -0.80
CA LYS A 146 4.45 27.98 -1.45
C LYS A 146 5.34 26.76 -1.60
N LEU A 147 4.87 25.64 -1.11
CA LEU A 147 5.50 24.35 -1.33
C LEU A 147 5.19 23.88 -2.76
N PRO A 148 6.16 23.32 -3.50
CA PRO A 148 5.99 22.99 -4.91
C PRO A 148 4.94 21.90 -5.19
N MET A 149 4.69 21.02 -4.24
CA MET A 149 3.68 19.94 -4.35
C MET A 149 2.28 20.40 -3.93
N SER A 150 1.26 19.65 -4.36
CA SER A 150 -0.12 19.80 -3.86
C SER A 150 -0.41 18.93 -2.63
N GLN A 151 -1.60 19.10 -2.04
CA GLN A 151 -2.02 18.40 -0.82
C GLN A 151 -2.11 16.88 -1.00
N SER A 152 -2.29 16.38 -2.22
CA SER A 152 -2.30 14.93 -2.47
C SER A 152 -0.98 14.25 -2.09
N VAL A 153 0.17 14.91 -2.22
CA VAL A 153 1.48 14.29 -1.95
C VAL A 153 1.65 13.91 -0.46
N PRO A 154 1.52 14.83 0.51
CA PRO A 154 1.54 14.46 1.93
C PRO A 154 0.46 13.42 2.30
N GLN A 155 -0.74 13.52 1.73
CA GLN A 155 -1.83 12.60 2.04
C GLN A 155 -1.53 11.19 1.54
N ILE A 156 -1.06 11.03 0.30
CA ILE A 156 -0.65 9.73 -0.25
C ILE A 156 0.48 9.14 0.58
N TYR A 157 1.48 9.95 0.95
CA TYR A 157 2.59 9.49 1.79
C TYR A 157 2.11 8.93 3.14
N ILE A 158 1.19 9.64 3.82
CA ILE A 158 0.56 9.15 5.06
C ILE A 158 -0.18 7.83 4.79
N GLN A 159 -1.00 7.75 3.74
CA GLN A 159 -1.75 6.53 3.45
C GLN A 159 -0.85 5.33 3.13
N VAL A 160 0.31 5.55 2.50
CA VAL A 160 1.30 4.48 2.27
C VAL A 160 1.90 4.02 3.61
N LYS A 161 2.19 4.93 4.54
CA LYS A 161 2.63 4.54 5.90
C LYS A 161 1.56 3.75 6.65
N GLU A 162 0.30 4.17 6.56
CA GLU A 162 -0.82 3.42 7.16
C GLU A 162 -0.98 2.03 6.55
N PHE A 163 -0.77 1.87 5.23
CA PHE A 163 -0.74 0.56 4.59
C PHE A 163 0.38 -0.33 5.14
N ILE A 164 1.58 0.23 5.31
CA ILE A 164 2.73 -0.48 5.87
C ILE A 164 2.42 -0.95 7.29
N TYR A 165 1.83 -0.08 8.13
CA TYR A 165 1.38 -0.47 9.48
C TYR A 165 0.30 -1.57 9.45
N ALA A 166 -0.70 -1.45 8.57
CA ALA A 166 -1.74 -2.46 8.42
C ALA A 166 -1.17 -3.82 7.98
N SER A 167 -0.13 -3.81 7.14
CA SER A 167 0.58 -5.00 6.70
C SER A 167 1.44 -5.60 7.82
N LEU A 168 2.11 -4.75 8.61
CA LEU A 168 2.91 -5.16 9.78
C LEU A 168 2.03 -5.83 10.85
N LYS A 169 0.86 -5.26 11.14
CA LYS A 169 -0.11 -5.78 12.12
C LYS A 169 -0.52 -7.24 11.81
N PHE A 170 -0.56 -7.62 10.53
CA PHE A 170 -0.81 -9.01 10.16
C PHE A 170 0.39 -9.91 10.49
N SER A 171 1.62 -9.42 10.30
CA SER A 171 2.86 -10.18 10.54
C SER A 171 3.17 -10.44 12.01
N GLU A 172 2.61 -9.65 12.92
CA GLU A 172 2.76 -9.86 14.36
C GLU A 172 2.35 -11.28 14.76
N SER A 173 3.02 -11.90 15.75
CA SER A 173 2.66 -13.23 16.28
C SER A 173 2.71 -14.40 15.28
N LEU A 174 3.32 -14.24 14.10
CA LEU A 174 3.54 -15.34 13.14
C LEU A 174 4.89 -16.07 13.34
N HIS A 175 5.59 -15.82 14.44
CA HIS A 175 6.91 -16.39 14.77
C HIS A 175 7.97 -16.23 13.66
N ARG A 176 7.87 -15.13 12.89
CA ARG A 176 8.80 -14.81 11.80
C ARG A 176 9.98 -14.00 12.30
N SER A 177 11.11 -14.17 11.62
CA SER A 177 12.27 -13.30 11.82
C SER A 177 11.98 -11.88 11.34
N SER A 178 12.63 -10.89 11.94
CA SER A 178 12.51 -9.49 11.51
C SER A 178 12.81 -9.32 10.01
N THR A 179 13.81 -10.06 9.49
CA THR A 179 14.19 -10.05 8.07
C THR A 179 13.06 -10.50 7.15
N GLU A 180 12.35 -11.59 7.49
CA GLU A 180 11.22 -12.05 6.69
C GLU A 180 10.07 -11.04 6.70
N ILE A 181 9.84 -10.37 7.83
CA ILE A 181 8.81 -9.33 7.96
C ILE A 181 9.17 -8.13 7.07
N ASP A 182 10.41 -7.67 7.10
CA ASP A 182 10.89 -6.56 6.27
C ASP A 182 10.76 -6.83 4.78
N ASP A 183 11.22 -8.00 4.32
CA ASP A 183 11.07 -8.43 2.92
C ASP A 183 9.59 -8.47 2.50
N MET A 184 8.72 -8.93 3.40
CA MET A 184 7.28 -9.00 3.15
C MET A 184 6.66 -7.59 3.07
N LEU A 185 7.02 -6.68 3.97
CA LEU A 185 6.56 -5.29 3.95
C LEU A 185 7.02 -4.56 2.68
N ARG A 186 8.25 -4.79 2.23
CA ARG A 186 8.76 -4.22 0.98
C ARG A 186 8.03 -4.76 -0.23
N LYS A 187 7.79 -6.07 -0.31
CA LYS A 187 7.03 -6.69 -1.40
C LYS A 187 5.59 -6.18 -1.47
N SER A 188 4.89 -6.11 -0.34
CA SER A 188 3.50 -5.61 -0.28
C SER A 188 3.43 -4.11 -0.62
N THR A 189 4.35 -3.30 -0.10
CA THR A 189 4.44 -1.86 -0.43
C THR A 189 4.75 -1.66 -1.92
N ASN A 190 5.63 -2.48 -2.50
CA ASN A 190 5.91 -2.45 -3.93
C ASN A 190 4.68 -2.77 -4.78
N LEU A 191 3.83 -3.70 -4.34
CA LEU A 191 2.58 -4.01 -5.02
C LEU A 191 1.58 -2.85 -4.89
N LEU A 192 1.51 -2.18 -3.73
CA LEU A 192 0.71 -0.98 -3.55
C LEU A 192 1.14 0.12 -4.54
N LEU A 193 2.44 0.41 -4.63
CA LEU A 193 2.98 1.45 -5.51
C LEU A 193 2.78 1.09 -6.98
N THR A 194 3.30 -0.05 -7.42
CA THR A 194 3.39 -0.42 -8.85
C THR A 194 2.04 -0.79 -9.46
N ARG A 195 1.12 -1.40 -8.70
CA ARG A 195 -0.18 -1.83 -9.20
C ARG A 195 -1.28 -0.83 -8.87
N THR A 196 -1.40 -0.46 -7.61
CA THR A 196 -2.57 0.28 -7.11
C THR A 196 -2.44 1.78 -7.36
N LEU A 197 -1.37 2.39 -6.84
CA LEU A 197 -1.13 3.82 -7.00
C LEU A 197 -0.86 4.17 -8.47
N SER A 198 -0.05 3.36 -9.16
CA SER A 198 0.19 3.50 -10.61
C SER A 198 -1.10 3.48 -11.41
N SER A 199 -2.00 2.51 -11.16
CA SER A 199 -3.29 2.46 -11.86
C SER A 199 -4.15 3.70 -11.58
N CYS A 200 -4.16 4.19 -10.33
CA CYS A 200 -4.88 5.41 -9.99
C CYS A 200 -4.31 6.64 -10.72
N LEU A 201 -2.98 6.78 -10.80
CA LEU A 201 -2.31 7.85 -11.54
C LEU A 201 -2.59 7.78 -13.05
N GLN A 202 -2.52 6.59 -13.64
CA GLN A 202 -2.83 6.40 -15.07
C GLN A 202 -4.29 6.76 -15.38
N ASN A 203 -5.23 6.36 -14.52
CA ASN A 203 -6.63 6.73 -14.67
C ASN A 203 -6.86 8.23 -14.49
N LEU A 204 -6.10 8.87 -13.59
CA LEU A 204 -6.15 10.32 -13.39
C LEU A 204 -5.65 11.08 -14.63
N ILE A 205 -4.48 10.71 -15.16
CA ILE A 205 -3.86 11.35 -16.32
C ILE A 205 -4.76 11.26 -17.56
N LYS A 206 -5.46 10.13 -17.73
CA LYS A 206 -6.37 9.89 -18.86
C LYS A 206 -7.77 10.49 -18.68
N LYS A 207 -8.03 11.25 -17.61
CA LYS A 207 -9.34 11.90 -17.43
C LYS A 207 -9.57 12.91 -18.57
N PRO A 208 -10.74 12.89 -19.24
CA PRO A 208 -10.98 13.69 -20.45
C PRO A 208 -10.89 15.21 -20.21
N HIS A 209 -11.27 15.65 -19.01
CA HIS A 209 -11.31 17.08 -18.66
C HIS A 209 -10.12 17.55 -17.83
N ILE A 210 -9.02 16.79 -17.79
CA ILE A 210 -7.83 17.23 -17.05
C ILE A 210 -7.18 18.44 -17.74
N GLY A 211 -6.89 19.47 -16.96
CA GLY A 211 -6.25 20.71 -17.41
C GLY A 211 -4.75 20.55 -17.60
N LEU A 212 -4.15 21.39 -18.46
CA LEU A 212 -2.70 21.38 -18.68
C LEU A 212 -1.91 21.69 -17.40
N THR A 213 -2.38 22.65 -16.60
CA THR A 213 -1.77 23.00 -15.32
C THR A 213 -1.84 21.86 -14.30
N GLU A 214 -2.93 21.09 -14.31
CA GLU A 214 -3.10 19.93 -13.45
C GLU A 214 -2.12 18.81 -13.82
N LEU A 215 -1.92 18.55 -15.12
CA LEU A 215 -0.92 17.59 -15.60
C LEU A 215 0.50 17.98 -15.19
N VAL A 216 0.86 19.26 -15.32
CA VAL A 216 2.16 19.77 -14.85
C VAL A 216 2.30 19.58 -13.34
N GLN A 217 1.26 19.88 -12.56
CA GLN A 217 1.29 19.66 -11.12
C GLN A 217 1.41 18.17 -10.76
N ILE A 218 0.79 17.26 -11.52
CA ILE A 218 0.93 15.80 -11.33
C ILE A 218 2.39 15.37 -11.56
N ILE A 219 3.09 15.94 -12.55
CA ILE A 219 4.52 15.66 -12.78
C ILE A 219 5.37 16.11 -11.58
N ILE A 220 5.08 17.30 -11.03
CA ILE A 220 5.77 17.79 -9.82
C ILE A 220 5.48 16.87 -8.63
N ASN A 221 4.21 16.51 -8.43
CA ASN A 221 3.77 15.66 -7.32
C ASN A 221 4.42 14.27 -7.37
N THR A 222 4.44 13.64 -8.54
CA THR A 222 5.08 12.33 -8.73
C THR A 222 6.59 12.37 -8.50
N THR A 223 7.24 13.49 -8.80
CA THR A 223 8.67 13.71 -8.48
C THR A 223 8.90 13.73 -6.96
N HIS A 224 8.04 14.40 -6.19
CA HIS A 224 8.15 14.41 -4.73
C HIS A 224 7.78 13.07 -4.10
N LEU A 225 6.78 12.36 -4.62
CA LEU A 225 6.45 11.00 -4.17
C LEU A 225 7.60 10.02 -4.44
N GLU A 226 8.31 10.15 -5.56
CA GLU A 226 9.49 9.36 -5.88
C GLU A 226 10.62 9.60 -4.88
N GLN A 227 10.89 10.85 -4.52
CA GLN A 227 11.87 11.20 -3.49
C GLN A 227 11.45 10.64 -2.13
N ALA A 228 10.15 10.67 -1.83
CA ALA A 228 9.58 10.17 -0.58
C ALA A 228 9.80 8.67 -0.36
N CYS A 229 10.00 7.88 -1.43
CA CYS A 229 10.23 6.44 -1.33
C CYS A 229 11.46 6.08 -0.49
N LYS A 230 12.51 6.89 -0.48
CA LYS A 230 13.68 6.65 0.40
C LYS A 230 13.29 6.68 1.87
N TYR A 231 12.49 7.67 2.26
CA TYR A 231 11.99 7.75 3.64
C TYR A 231 11.03 6.62 3.98
N LEU A 232 10.29 6.08 3.00
CA LEU A 232 9.49 4.87 3.20
C LEU A 232 10.36 3.63 3.39
N GLU A 233 11.47 3.51 2.65
CA GLU A 233 12.46 2.43 2.84
C GLU A 233 13.05 2.48 4.25
N ASP A 234 13.48 3.66 4.70
CA ASP A 234 14.01 3.87 6.05
C ASP A 234 12.95 3.60 7.11
N PHE A 235 11.72 4.03 6.86
CA PHE A 235 10.60 3.77 7.76
C PHE A 235 10.34 2.27 7.94
N ILE A 236 10.35 1.47 6.86
CA ILE A 236 10.19 0.02 6.93
C ILE A 236 11.33 -0.61 7.75
N THR A 237 12.58 -0.22 7.50
CA THR A 237 13.74 -0.74 8.25
C THR A 237 13.68 -0.37 9.74
N ASN A 238 13.22 0.84 10.06
CA ASN A 238 13.09 1.29 11.44
C ASN A 238 12.02 0.52 12.21
N ILE A 239 10.85 0.26 11.61
CA ILE A 239 9.77 -0.48 12.29
C ILE A 239 10.07 -1.98 12.43
N THR A 240 10.94 -2.55 11.59
CA THR A 240 11.36 -3.97 11.67
C THR A 240 12.60 -4.18 12.53
N ASN A 241 13.26 -3.10 13.00
CA ASN A 241 14.50 -3.13 13.79
C ASN A 241 15.65 -3.90 13.13
N ILE A 242 15.79 -3.82 11.81
CA ILE A 242 16.90 -4.45 11.08
C ILE A 242 18.08 -3.47 11.00
N SER A 243 19.30 -3.98 11.22
CA SER A 243 20.52 -3.19 11.03
C SER A 243 20.68 -2.77 9.56
N GLN A 244 20.95 -1.47 9.35
CA GLN A 244 21.24 -0.88 8.03
C GLN A 244 22.41 -1.56 7.30
N GLU A 245 23.28 -2.30 8.00
CA GLU A 245 24.40 -3.04 7.39
C GLU A 245 23.95 -4.24 6.54
N THR A 246 22.69 -4.66 6.64
CA THR A 246 22.09 -5.74 5.82
C THR A 246 21.63 -5.21 4.44
N LEU A 247 22.46 -4.39 3.79
CA LEU A 247 22.17 -3.57 2.59
C LEU A 247 21.79 -4.34 1.29
N HIS A 248 21.61 -5.66 1.34
CA HIS A 248 21.09 -6.45 0.22
C HIS A 248 19.56 -6.51 0.15
N THR A 249 18.87 -5.71 0.96
CA THR A 249 17.40 -5.68 1.00
C THR A 249 16.81 -5.00 -0.24
N ALA A 250 15.67 -5.51 -0.72
CA ALA A 250 15.00 -5.03 -1.92
C ALA A 250 14.59 -3.54 -1.79
N ARG A 251 14.95 -2.73 -2.78
CA ARG A 251 14.52 -1.32 -2.85
C ARG A 251 13.05 -1.22 -3.22
N LEU A 252 12.42 -0.10 -2.88
CA LEU A 252 11.07 0.20 -3.35
C LEU A 252 11.12 0.58 -4.84
N TYR A 253 10.21 0.02 -5.62
CA TYR A 253 10.04 0.29 -7.06
C TYR A 253 9.31 1.62 -7.33
N GLY A 254 9.38 2.57 -6.40
CA GLY A 254 8.83 3.91 -6.61
C GLY A 254 9.46 4.60 -7.81
N LEU A 255 10.76 4.41 -8.02
CA LEU A 255 11.50 5.06 -9.10
C LEU A 255 11.00 4.69 -10.50
N SER A 256 10.70 3.42 -10.78
CA SER A 256 10.12 3.04 -12.08
C SER A 256 8.67 3.48 -12.19
N THR A 257 7.88 3.24 -11.14
CA THR A 257 6.44 3.56 -11.13
C THR A 257 6.16 5.04 -11.42
N PHE A 258 6.86 5.95 -10.72
CA PHE A 258 6.63 7.38 -10.89
C PHE A 258 7.28 7.94 -12.16
N LYS A 259 8.33 7.30 -12.69
CA LYS A 259 8.86 7.62 -14.03
C LYS A 259 7.84 7.32 -15.13
N ASP A 260 7.20 6.15 -15.08
CA ASP A 260 6.20 5.76 -16.08
C ASP A 260 4.97 6.70 -16.03
N ALA A 261 4.54 7.07 -14.82
CA ALA A 261 3.46 8.04 -14.65
C ALA A 261 3.83 9.44 -15.20
N ARG A 262 5.06 9.91 -14.96
CA ARG A 262 5.55 11.18 -15.52
C ARG A 262 5.58 11.16 -17.04
N HIS A 263 6.10 10.08 -17.64
CA HIS A 263 6.15 9.97 -19.09
C HIS A 263 4.75 9.96 -19.72
N ALA A 264 3.79 9.28 -19.09
CA ALA A 264 2.39 9.33 -19.52
C ALA A 264 1.78 10.73 -19.43
N ALA A 265 2.05 11.47 -18.33
CA ALA A 265 1.59 12.83 -18.17
C ALA A 265 2.22 13.80 -19.19
N GLU A 266 3.52 13.67 -19.46
CA GLU A 266 4.23 14.45 -20.48
C GLU A 266 3.62 14.21 -21.87
N GLY A 267 3.33 12.95 -22.24
CA GLY A 267 2.66 12.62 -23.51
C GLY A 267 1.29 13.28 -23.65
N GLU A 268 0.51 13.31 -22.58
CA GLU A 268 -0.80 13.97 -22.56
C GLU A 268 -0.67 15.51 -22.67
N ILE A 269 0.35 16.10 -22.05
CA ILE A 269 0.69 17.51 -22.20
C ILE A 269 0.97 17.85 -23.67
N TYR A 270 1.82 17.07 -24.34
CA TYR A 270 2.12 17.29 -25.77
C TYR A 270 0.85 17.22 -26.63
N THR A 271 -0.01 16.24 -26.36
CA THR A 271 -1.27 16.06 -27.08
C THR A 271 -2.20 17.27 -26.92
N LYS A 272 -2.38 17.76 -25.68
CA LYS A 272 -3.22 18.93 -25.39
C LYS A 272 -2.64 20.23 -25.93
N LEU A 273 -1.33 20.40 -25.90
CA LEU A 273 -0.66 21.57 -26.51
C LEU A 273 -0.90 21.60 -28.02
N ASN A 274 -0.72 20.47 -28.71
CA ASN A 274 -0.98 20.39 -30.15
C ASN A 274 -2.45 20.68 -30.47
N GLN A 275 -3.40 20.10 -29.73
CA GLN A 275 -4.82 20.40 -29.89
C GLN A 275 -5.12 21.90 -29.71
N LYS A 276 -4.50 22.54 -28.71
CA LYS A 276 -4.68 24.00 -28.51
C LYS A 276 -4.09 24.82 -29.64
N ILE A 277 -2.92 24.44 -30.15
CA ILE A 277 -2.32 25.10 -31.32
C ILE A 277 -3.24 24.93 -32.54
N ASP A 278 -3.76 23.73 -32.79
CA ASP A 278 -4.69 23.47 -33.89
C ASP A 278 -5.99 24.28 -33.76
N GLU A 279 -6.54 24.42 -32.55
CA GLU A 279 -7.69 25.30 -32.29
C GLU A 279 -7.39 26.76 -32.65
N PHE A 280 -6.21 27.29 -32.28
CA PHE A 280 -5.81 28.65 -32.64
C PHE A 280 -5.61 28.81 -34.16
N ILE A 281 -5.01 27.82 -34.84
CA ILE A 281 -4.81 27.86 -36.28
C ILE A 281 -6.16 27.81 -37.03
N GLN A 282 -7.13 27.04 -36.55
CA GLN A 282 -8.46 26.97 -37.15
C GLN A 282 -9.25 28.29 -37.06
N LEU A 283 -8.94 29.13 -36.07
CA LEU A 283 -9.53 30.46 -35.94
C LEU A 283 -8.89 31.50 -36.87
N ALA A 284 -7.74 31.17 -37.47
CA ALA A 284 -7.06 32.10 -38.37
C ALA A 284 -7.80 32.21 -39.70
N ASP A 285 -8.41 33.38 -39.93
CA ASP A 285 -9.08 33.71 -41.19
C ASP A 285 -8.10 34.38 -42.15
N TYR A 286 -7.33 33.56 -42.86
CA TYR A 286 -6.37 34.04 -43.84
C TYR A 286 -7.06 34.39 -45.15
N ASP A 287 -7.13 35.68 -45.48
CA ASP A 287 -7.50 36.13 -46.82
C ASP A 287 -6.29 36.01 -47.77
N TRP A 288 -6.18 34.83 -48.39
CA TRP A 288 -5.13 34.53 -49.37
C TRP A 288 -5.22 35.35 -50.67
N THR A 289 -6.24 36.19 -50.83
CA THR A 289 -6.47 37.00 -52.04
C THR A 289 -6.15 38.48 -51.88
N MET A 290 -5.64 38.91 -50.72
CA MET A 290 -5.22 40.29 -50.51
C MET A 290 -4.10 40.71 -51.48
N ILE A 291 -4.29 41.87 -52.12
CA ILE A 291 -3.35 42.45 -53.08
C ILE A 291 -2.17 43.13 -52.35
N GLU A 292 -2.41 43.66 -51.15
CA GLU A 292 -1.39 44.23 -50.25
C GLU A 292 -1.67 43.81 -48.80
N PRO A 293 -0.63 43.55 -47.99
CA PRO A 293 -0.80 43.14 -46.59
C PRO A 293 -1.28 44.30 -45.71
N ASP A 294 -2.29 44.06 -44.85
CA ASP A 294 -2.85 45.06 -43.93
C ASP A 294 -1.93 45.42 -42.73
N GLY A 295 -0.72 44.84 -42.69
CA GLY A 295 0.32 45.16 -41.69
C GLY A 295 0.00 44.72 -40.26
N ARG A 296 -1.03 43.90 -40.05
CA ARG A 296 -1.47 43.37 -38.75
C ARG A 296 -1.28 41.86 -38.71
N ALA A 297 -0.93 41.35 -37.53
CA ALA A 297 -0.97 39.91 -37.28
C ALA A 297 -2.43 39.45 -37.25
N SER A 298 -2.68 38.27 -37.83
CA SER A 298 -3.96 37.55 -37.78
C SER A 298 -4.38 37.22 -36.35
#